data_AF-B5GK98-F1
#
_entry.id   AF-B5GK98-F1
#
_cell.length_a   1.000
_cell.length_b   1.000
_cell.length_c   1.000
_cell.angle_alpha   90.00
_cell.angle_beta   90.00
_cell.angle_gamma   90.00
#
_symmetry.space_group_name_H-M   'P 1'
#
loop_
_entity.id
_entity.type
_entity.pdbx_description
1 polymer ?
#
loop_
_entity_poly.entity_id
_entity_poly.type
_entity_poly.pdbx_seq_one_letter_code
_entity_poly.pdbx_strand_id
1 'polypeptide(L)'
;MRRRTLTALRSLLLAVLLSLTFTTATAQASQTPHAPHRDPRASSSFVELRDIDPTIIEDIRYATPHNFTGVPVTGYTRPLCLLTRSTAQALHRAQRRLLRRGYSLKVYDCYRPQRAVDHLR
;
A
#
# COMPACT_ATOMS: atom_id res chain seq x y z
N MET A 1 51.74 8.49 -47.56
CA MET A 1 50.47 8.34 -46.80
C MET A 1 50.57 9.09 -45.48
N ARG A 2 50.09 10.35 -45.41
CA ARG A 2 49.98 11.14 -44.18
C ARG A 2 48.91 12.23 -44.38
N ARG A 3 47.74 12.07 -43.77
CA ARG A 3 46.69 13.11 -43.76
C ARG A 3 47.03 14.11 -42.65
N ARG A 4 46.97 15.42 -42.94
CA ARG A 4 47.06 16.49 -41.93
C ARG A 4 45.78 17.31 -41.96
N THR A 5 45.28 17.63 -40.77
CA THR A 5 43.96 18.18 -40.45
C THR A 5 43.77 19.58 -41.01
N LEU A 6 42.59 19.84 -41.58
CA LEU A 6 42.23 21.13 -42.17
C LEU A 6 41.68 22.10 -41.11
N THR A 7 42.20 23.33 -41.19
CA THR A 7 41.52 24.61 -40.89
C THR A 7 40.80 24.78 -39.54
N ALA A 8 41.53 25.38 -38.60
CA ALA A 8 40.92 26.42 -37.77
C ALA A 8 40.57 27.63 -38.64
N LEU A 9 39.37 28.22 -38.52
CA LEU A 9 39.07 29.50 -39.16
C LEU A 9 37.92 30.28 -38.46
N ARG A 10 38.19 31.56 -38.20
CA ARG A 10 37.25 32.68 -37.94
C ARG A 10 36.41 32.67 -36.65
N SER A 11 37.06 33.18 -35.61
CA SER A 11 36.43 34.06 -34.61
C SER A 11 35.90 35.36 -35.24
N LEU A 12 35.08 36.09 -34.45
CA LEU A 12 34.80 37.56 -34.49
C LEU A 12 33.43 38.06 -35.03
N LEU A 13 32.42 37.97 -34.16
CA LEU A 13 31.53 39.04 -33.67
C LEU A 13 30.91 40.07 -34.65
N LEU A 14 29.58 39.95 -34.81
CA LEU A 14 28.56 41.00 -34.61
C LEU A 14 27.16 40.29 -34.59
N ALA A 15 26.06 40.78 -34.01
CA ALA A 15 25.79 42.02 -33.26
C ALA A 15 24.74 41.76 -32.14
N VAL A 16 24.10 42.81 -31.60
CA VAL A 16 23.01 42.77 -30.59
C VAL A 16 21.65 42.45 -31.22
N LEU A 17 20.95 41.40 -30.74
CA LEU A 17 19.52 41.19 -31.01
C LEU A 17 18.78 40.58 -29.79
N LEU A 18 18.02 41.45 -29.13
CA LEU A 18 16.79 41.21 -28.38
C LEU A 18 16.74 40.12 -27.29
N SER A 19 16.88 40.59 -26.05
CA SER A 19 16.46 39.98 -24.79
C SER A 19 15.08 39.29 -24.82
N LEU A 20 15.06 37.96 -24.96
CA LEU A 20 13.90 37.11 -24.68
C LEU A 20 14.25 36.02 -23.63
N THR A 21 14.70 36.45 -22.45
CA THR A 21 14.65 35.60 -21.25
C THR A 21 13.19 35.47 -20.81
N PHE A 22 12.45 34.57 -21.46
CA PHE A 22 11.13 34.16 -20.99
C PHE A 22 11.29 33.38 -19.69
N THR A 23 11.26 34.11 -18.57
CA THR A 23 11.19 33.55 -17.23
C THR A 23 9.88 32.78 -17.12
N THR A 24 9.91 31.47 -17.33
CA THR A 24 8.77 30.59 -17.10
C THR A 24 8.50 30.58 -15.60
N ALA A 25 7.60 31.45 -15.15
CA ALA A 25 7.09 31.47 -13.80
C ALA A 25 6.28 30.18 -13.57
N THR A 26 6.94 29.14 -13.04
CA THR A 26 6.28 27.91 -12.63
C THR A 26 5.37 28.22 -11.44
N ALA A 27 4.07 28.35 -11.71
CA ALA A 27 3.07 28.47 -10.67
C ALA A 27 3.04 27.17 -9.85
N GLN A 28 3.80 27.15 -8.75
CA GLN A 28 3.76 26.05 -7.79
C GLN A 28 2.42 26.06 -7.09
N ALA A 29 1.50 25.25 -7.60
CA ALA A 29 0.29 24.90 -6.88
C ALA A 29 0.70 24.25 -5.56
N SER A 30 0.43 24.95 -4.45
CA SER A 30 0.66 24.46 -3.10
C SER A 30 -0.22 23.25 -2.86
N GLN A 31 0.31 22.06 -3.14
CA GLN A 31 -0.23 20.82 -2.61
C GLN A 31 -0.06 20.91 -1.09
N THR A 32 -1.13 21.30 -0.39
CA THR A 32 -1.25 20.99 1.04
C THR A 32 -0.92 19.51 1.18
N PRO A 33 0.06 19.12 2.01
CA PRO A 33 0.28 17.72 2.29
C PRO A 33 -1.04 17.18 2.81
N HIS A 34 -1.69 16.31 2.03
CA HIS A 34 -2.85 15.57 2.50
C HIS A 34 -2.28 14.54 3.49
N ALA A 35 -2.04 15.01 4.71
CA ALA A 35 -1.54 14.21 5.80
C ALA A 35 -2.43 12.97 5.85
N PRO A 36 -1.87 11.75 5.74
CA PRO A 36 -2.70 10.56 5.74
C PRO A 36 -3.56 10.62 6.99
N HIS A 37 -4.87 10.52 6.83
CA HIS A 37 -5.83 10.57 7.93
C HIS A 37 -5.65 9.30 8.79
N ARG A 38 -4.58 9.32 9.60
CA ARG A 38 -4.24 8.29 10.55
C ARG A 38 -5.29 8.40 11.66
N ASP A 39 -6.28 7.51 11.62
CA ASP A 39 -7.21 7.31 12.73
C ASP A 39 -6.35 7.26 14.01
N PRO A 40 -6.58 8.13 15.02
CA PRO A 40 -5.83 8.10 16.27
C PRO A 40 -5.83 6.73 16.97
N ARG A 41 -6.79 5.85 16.62
CA ARG A 41 -6.87 4.45 17.07
C ARG A 41 -5.92 3.49 16.35
N ALA A 42 -5.27 3.90 15.25
CA ALA A 42 -4.27 3.12 14.51
C ALA A 42 -2.88 3.11 15.19
N SER A 43 -2.87 2.92 16.50
CA SER A 43 -1.68 2.84 17.37
C SER A 43 -1.33 1.40 17.79
N SER A 44 -2.19 0.41 17.51
CA SER A 44 -1.83 -1.00 17.66
C SER A 44 -1.16 -1.52 16.39
N SER A 45 0.09 -2.00 16.51
CA SER A 45 0.77 -2.70 15.42
C SER A 45 0.03 -3.98 15.06
N PHE A 46 -0.66 -3.96 13.92
CA PHE A 46 -1.28 -5.15 13.34
C PHE A 46 -0.21 -6.16 12.91
N VAL A 47 -0.56 -7.44 12.95
CA VAL A 47 0.24 -8.57 12.45
C VAL A 47 -0.64 -9.43 11.53
N GLU A 48 -0.06 -10.08 10.53
CA GLU A 48 -0.72 -11.19 9.81
C GLU A 48 -0.81 -12.39 10.77
N LEU A 49 -1.98 -13.04 10.87
CA LEU A 49 -2.17 -14.18 11.77
C LEU A 49 -1.26 -15.37 11.39
N ARG A 50 -1.12 -15.66 10.09
CA ARG A 50 -0.19 -16.65 9.55
C ARG A 50 1.26 -16.50 10.02
N ASP A 51 1.74 -15.30 10.33
CA ASP A 51 3.10 -15.07 10.86
C ASP A 51 3.22 -15.52 12.34
N ILE A 52 2.09 -15.63 13.05
CA ILE A 52 2.01 -16.05 14.46
C ILE A 52 1.64 -17.54 14.57
N ASP A 53 0.74 -18.03 13.72
CA ASP A 53 0.37 -19.44 13.63
C ASP A 53 -0.11 -19.81 12.21
N PRO A 54 0.77 -20.38 11.35
CA PRO A 54 0.41 -20.77 9.99
C PRO A 54 -0.46 -22.04 9.92
N THR A 55 -0.84 -22.64 11.06
CA THR A 55 -1.73 -23.81 11.09
C THR A 55 -3.22 -23.44 11.18
N ILE A 56 -3.53 -22.17 11.46
CA ILE A 56 -4.90 -21.65 11.45
C ILE A 56 -5.33 -21.42 9.99
N ILE A 57 -6.52 -21.90 9.64
CA ILE A 57 -7.03 -21.83 8.26
C ILE A 57 -7.60 -20.42 8.02
N GLU A 58 -6.94 -19.62 7.19
CA GLU A 58 -7.45 -18.31 6.73
C GLU A 58 -8.30 -18.47 5.46
N ASP A 59 -9.55 -18.00 5.51
CA ASP A 59 -10.50 -18.05 4.39
C ASP A 59 -11.27 -16.71 4.33
N ILE A 60 -10.53 -15.65 3.99
CA ILE A 60 -10.95 -14.24 4.16
C ILE A 60 -12.06 -13.89 3.15
N ARG A 61 -13.31 -14.21 3.51
CA ARG A 61 -14.46 -14.24 2.59
C ARG A 61 -14.69 -12.92 1.87
N TYR A 62 -14.57 -11.82 2.60
CA TYR A 62 -14.79 -10.46 2.08
C TYR A 62 -13.76 -10.02 1.03
N ALA A 63 -12.61 -10.70 0.89
CA ALA A 63 -11.69 -10.48 -0.22
C ALA A 63 -12.14 -11.15 -1.54
N THR A 64 -13.31 -11.81 -1.54
CA THR A 64 -13.81 -12.61 -2.68
C THR A 64 -15.32 -12.42 -2.89
N PRO A 65 -15.87 -12.81 -4.05
CA PRO A 65 -17.32 -12.92 -4.26
C PRO A 65 -18.02 -13.93 -3.35
N HIS A 66 -17.30 -14.86 -2.71
CA HIS A 66 -17.88 -15.89 -1.84
C HIS A 66 -18.18 -15.34 -0.43
N ASN A 67 -19.09 -14.37 -0.39
CA ASN A 67 -19.69 -13.81 0.82
C ASN A 67 -21.13 -13.37 0.49
N PHE A 68 -21.91 -12.90 1.47
CA PHE A 68 -23.33 -12.63 1.28
C PHE A 68 -23.65 -11.45 0.34
N THR A 69 -22.69 -10.56 0.01
CA THR A 69 -22.90 -9.49 -0.97
C THR A 69 -22.71 -9.95 -2.42
N GLY A 70 -22.17 -11.15 -2.65
CA GLY A 70 -21.81 -11.65 -3.98
C GLY A 70 -20.62 -10.95 -4.65
N VAL A 71 -19.97 -9.98 -4.00
CA VAL A 71 -18.81 -9.23 -4.51
C VAL A 71 -17.76 -9.01 -3.42
N PRO A 72 -16.47 -8.79 -3.75
CA PRO A 72 -15.47 -8.40 -2.75
C PRO A 72 -15.87 -7.09 -2.04
N VAL A 73 -15.78 -7.07 -0.72
CA VAL A 73 -16.19 -5.91 0.09
C VAL A 73 -15.10 -4.84 0.07
N THR A 74 -15.52 -3.58 -0.09
CA THR A 74 -14.61 -2.43 -0.19
C THR A 74 -13.62 -2.40 0.97
N GLY A 75 -12.32 -2.43 0.66
CA GLY A 75 -11.24 -2.38 1.65
C GLY A 75 -10.51 -3.72 1.88
N TYR A 76 -11.08 -4.85 1.46
CA TYR A 76 -10.39 -6.15 1.46
C TYR A 76 -9.58 -6.33 0.17
N THR A 77 -8.51 -5.52 0.01
CA THR A 77 -7.66 -5.53 -1.20
C THR A 77 -6.74 -6.75 -1.30
N ARG A 78 -6.51 -7.45 -0.19
CA ARG A 78 -5.75 -8.70 -0.09
C ARG A 78 -6.45 -9.63 0.92
N PRO A 79 -6.42 -10.96 0.73
CA PRO A 79 -6.98 -11.92 1.69
C PRO A 79 -6.00 -12.14 2.85
N LEU A 80 -5.92 -11.18 3.79
CA LEU A 80 -5.07 -11.25 4.98
C LEU A 80 -5.91 -11.23 6.27
N CYS A 81 -5.63 -12.12 7.20
CA CYS A 81 -6.07 -11.95 8.58
C CYS A 81 -5.15 -10.99 9.34
N LEU A 82 -5.46 -9.69 9.32
CA LEU A 82 -4.78 -8.70 10.16
C LEU A 82 -5.42 -8.64 11.56
N LEU A 83 -4.62 -8.75 12.61
CA LEU A 83 -5.06 -8.71 14.01
C LEU A 83 -4.09 -7.91 14.88
N THR A 84 -4.53 -7.50 16.08
CA THR A 84 -3.55 -7.09 17.11
C THR A 84 -2.69 -8.29 17.51
N ARG A 85 -1.43 -8.05 17.88
CA ARG A 85 -0.53 -9.13 18.33
C ARG A 85 -1.10 -9.93 19.50
N SER A 86 -1.80 -9.30 20.45
CA SER A 86 -2.42 -9.98 21.59
C SER A 86 -3.55 -10.93 21.16
N THR A 87 -4.39 -10.53 20.20
CA THR A 87 -5.45 -11.37 19.64
C THR A 87 -4.86 -12.55 18.86
N ALA A 88 -3.85 -12.33 18.01
CA ALA A 88 -3.20 -13.41 17.27
C ALA A 88 -2.56 -14.45 18.21
N GLN A 89 -1.88 -14.00 19.28
CA GLN A 89 -1.36 -14.89 20.32
C GLN A 89 -2.45 -15.64 21.10
N ALA A 90 -3.63 -15.04 21.29
CA ALA A 90 -4.77 -15.71 21.92
C ALA A 90 -5.35 -16.81 21.01
N LEU A 91 -5.48 -16.54 19.70
CA LEU A 91 -5.90 -17.53 18.71
C LEU A 91 -4.90 -18.69 18.62
N HIS A 92 -3.59 -18.43 18.62
CA HIS A 92 -2.56 -19.47 18.70
C HIS A 92 -2.78 -20.41 19.91
N ARG A 93 -3.00 -19.85 21.11
CA ARG A 93 -3.26 -20.67 22.32
C ARG A 93 -4.53 -21.53 22.19
N ALA A 94 -5.58 -20.99 21.57
CA ALA A 94 -6.81 -21.72 21.29
C ALA A 94 -6.58 -22.84 20.25
N GLN A 95 -5.90 -22.53 19.15
CA GLN A 95 -5.49 -23.48 18.11
C GLN A 95 -4.71 -24.66 18.70
N ARG A 96 -3.67 -24.39 19.50
CA ARG A 96 -2.90 -25.45 20.18
C ARG A 96 -3.75 -26.33 21.08
N ARG A 97 -4.86 -25.84 21.66
CA ARG A 97 -5.81 -26.65 22.47
C ARG A 97 -6.77 -27.47 21.61
N LEU A 98 -7.19 -26.94 20.46
CA LEU A 98 -8.08 -27.61 19.52
C LEU A 98 -7.37 -28.72 18.73
N LEU A 99 -6.13 -28.50 18.31
CA LEU A 99 -5.32 -29.50 17.59
C LEU A 99 -5.14 -30.80 18.39
N ARG A 100 -4.98 -30.70 19.72
CA ARG A 100 -4.91 -31.88 20.63
C ARG A 100 -6.22 -32.69 20.69
N ARG A 101 -7.31 -32.18 20.11
CA ARG A 101 -8.64 -32.82 20.04
C ARG A 101 -9.03 -33.17 18.60
N GLY A 102 -8.13 -33.02 17.63
CA GLY A 102 -8.42 -33.26 16.20
C GLY A 102 -9.18 -32.12 15.51
N TYR A 103 -9.26 -30.92 16.11
CA TYR A 103 -9.92 -29.76 15.52
C TYR A 103 -8.90 -28.66 15.14
N SER A 104 -9.24 -27.84 14.15
CA SER A 104 -8.47 -26.63 13.78
C SER A 104 -9.39 -25.42 13.74
N LEU A 105 -8.84 -24.24 14.03
CA LEU A 105 -9.52 -22.96 13.80
C LEU A 105 -9.57 -22.65 12.29
N LYS A 106 -10.70 -22.08 11.88
CA LYS A 106 -10.87 -21.45 10.58
C LYS A 106 -11.41 -20.03 10.78
N VAL A 107 -10.72 -19.04 10.22
CA VAL A 107 -11.09 -17.62 10.33
C VAL A 107 -11.61 -17.11 8.99
N TYR A 108 -12.76 -16.44 9.02
CA TYR A 108 -13.43 -15.91 7.84
C TYR A 108 -13.27 -14.39 7.67
N ASP A 109 -12.98 -13.69 8.76
CA ASP A 109 -12.74 -12.25 8.84
C ASP A 109 -11.90 -11.92 10.08
N CYS A 110 -11.16 -10.81 10.03
CA CYS A 110 -10.26 -10.33 11.08
C CYS A 110 -10.41 -8.81 11.25
N TYR A 111 -9.39 -7.99 11.01
CA TYR A 111 -9.55 -6.53 10.96
C TYR A 111 -10.47 -6.12 9.80
N ARG A 112 -11.60 -5.49 10.14
CA ARG A 112 -12.55 -4.89 9.19
C ARG A 112 -12.35 -3.37 9.13
N PRO A 113 -11.89 -2.80 8.01
CA PRO A 113 -11.72 -1.35 7.89
C PRO A 113 -13.08 -0.64 7.85
N GLN A 114 -13.14 0.62 8.29
CA GLN A 114 -14.41 1.38 8.35
C GLN A 114 -15.17 1.38 7.01
N ARG A 115 -14.46 1.59 5.89
CA ARG A 115 -15.04 1.55 4.53
C ARG A 115 -15.73 0.22 4.16
N ALA A 116 -15.36 -0.89 4.80
CA ALA A 116 -16.04 -2.17 4.63
C ALA A 116 -17.34 -2.20 5.44
N VAL A 117 -17.35 -1.61 6.65
CA VAL A 117 -18.58 -1.41 7.41
C VAL A 117 -19.54 -0.48 6.64
N ASP A 118 -19.00 0.54 5.97
CA ASP A 118 -19.79 1.50 5.17
C ASP A 118 -20.37 0.87 3.89
N HIS A 119 -19.67 -0.09 3.25
CA HIS A 119 -20.21 -0.88 2.14
C HIS A 119 -21.39 -1.76 2.56
N LEU A 120 -21.43 -2.22 3.81
CA LEU A 120 -22.39 -3.20 4.32
C LEU A 120 -23.62 -2.57 5.04
N ARG A 121 -23.89 -1.28 4.82
CA ARG A 121 -25.06 -0.57 5.37
C ARG A 121 -26.16 -0.33 4.34
#